data_AF-A0A7J4DPD1-F1
#
_entry.id   AF-A0A7J4DPD1-F1
#
_cell.length_a   1.000
_cell.length_b   1.000
_cell.length_c   1.000
_cell.angle_alpha   90.00
_cell.angle_beta   90.00
_cell.angle_gamma   90.00
#
_symmetry.space_group_name_H-M   'P 1'
#
loop_
_entity.id
_entity.type
_entity.pdbx_description
1 polymer ?
#
loop_
_entity_poly.entity_id
_entity_poly.type
_entity_poly.pdbx_seq_one_letter_code
_entity_poly.pdbx_strand_id
1 'polypeptide(L)'
;SIEDLGQRIWALKEATGKPVFVKIGCTNYVPYIASGVASMGADGIIIDGSGAGTGAAPSVIRDNVGLPIDLVVSCVDRILTKQNLRNGFSVIAAGGVSNAEDTAKLLALGADCVSTGTATLVGLGCLMVHKCHIGFCPALLTNKLVDDPTKVLSLDKSVEWTSKMIFGWIEEFKWILRELNLNSVSELVGRRDLLRGYNMHEETADILGVELDHSSKSLVGPQPIQKQIPEDEYWTPILQGELRELSGSAGRNPGEAVITSMGTITAPFVAQPRSVCDWIRSDGAQVTRPSIDPYREEIETSTYLANGDIRLSNPIYLGRLNEEGSIQNIFSEVSSSMGLLYNSQKLIDASKTSLNSSLLIPYSEFLNNDKSGVKCITVDYNEIDKIEKLSEYDVHIMVRFPSNEQTIKSISSIIDKNISGIIIDWDLDKNNDTLDLAICTSEVDNVLRNTPFKTSIARNKINLLVEGSRIRGAADIFKLIGLGADAAGISKAALLSINYDPKKFRNDSNESNFDQDKTREKLEYTILALQKEIKLLAGAAGISSIQNSLLGNRELFRSVDLDPLIRKRLGIKAGGAL
;
A
#
# COMPACT_ATOMS: atom_id res chain seq x y z
N SER A 1 -15.87 -8.72 22.07
CA SER A 1 -15.46 -10.03 21.53
C SER A 1 -16.56 -10.56 20.60
N ILE A 2 -16.47 -11.82 20.14
CA ILE A 2 -17.54 -12.45 19.33
C ILE A 2 -18.80 -12.72 20.16
N GLU A 3 -18.64 -12.99 21.46
CA GLU A 3 -19.75 -13.19 22.41
C GLU A 3 -20.57 -11.91 22.61
N ASP A 4 -19.89 -10.76 22.73
CA ASP A 4 -20.56 -9.45 22.82
C ASP A 4 -21.38 -9.15 21.55
N LEU A 5 -20.87 -9.56 20.38
CA LEU A 5 -21.60 -9.45 19.13
C LEU A 5 -22.85 -10.34 19.16
N GLY A 6 -22.75 -11.56 19.68
CA GLY A 6 -23.90 -12.45 19.86
C GLY A 6 -24.98 -11.87 20.77
N GLN A 7 -24.61 -11.28 21.91
CA GLN A 7 -25.56 -10.58 22.79
C GLN A 7 -26.27 -9.44 22.06
N ARG A 8 -25.53 -8.65 21.27
CA ARG A 8 -26.10 -7.56 20.49
C ARG A 8 -27.04 -8.06 19.39
N ILE A 9 -26.70 -9.15 18.70
CA ILE A 9 -27.57 -9.79 17.70
C ILE A 9 -28.89 -10.22 18.36
N TRP A 10 -28.81 -10.95 19.48
CA TRP A 10 -29.98 -11.41 20.20
C TRP A 10 -30.88 -10.25 20.66
N ALA A 11 -30.30 -9.22 21.26
CA ALA A 11 -31.03 -8.04 21.71
C ALA A 11 -31.74 -7.30 20.56
N LEU A 12 -31.08 -7.16 19.39
CA LEU A 12 -31.68 -6.55 18.20
C LEU A 12 -32.85 -7.38 17.66
N LYS A 13 -32.71 -8.71 17.64
CA LYS A 13 -33.79 -9.61 17.22
C LYS A 13 -34.99 -9.54 18.16
N GLU A 14 -34.76 -9.58 19.47
CA GLU A 14 -35.82 -9.47 20.47
C GLU A 14 -36.56 -8.13 20.36
N ALA A 15 -35.83 -7.03 20.23
CA ALA A 15 -36.41 -5.69 20.18
C ALA A 15 -37.21 -5.41 18.89
N THR A 16 -36.85 -6.06 17.77
CA THR A 16 -37.40 -5.67 16.45
C THR A 16 -38.18 -6.77 15.74
N GLY A 17 -37.96 -8.05 16.09
CA GLY A 17 -38.45 -9.20 15.33
C GLY A 17 -37.90 -9.30 13.90
N LYS A 18 -36.86 -8.53 13.57
CA LYS A 18 -36.28 -8.45 12.21
C LYS A 18 -35.00 -9.28 12.09
N PRO A 19 -34.65 -9.72 10.87
CA PRO A 19 -33.36 -10.34 10.63
C PRO A 19 -32.21 -9.35 10.86
N VAL A 20 -31.10 -9.86 11.37
CA VAL A 20 -29.89 -9.12 11.70
C VAL A 20 -28.74 -9.60 10.83
N PHE A 21 -28.17 -8.68 10.07
CA PHE A 21 -26.98 -8.90 9.25
C PHE A 21 -25.78 -8.19 9.86
N VAL A 22 -24.62 -8.83 9.82
CA VAL A 22 -23.35 -8.22 10.25
C VAL A 22 -22.56 -7.80 9.03
N LYS A 23 -22.18 -6.51 8.94
CA LYS A 23 -21.33 -6.00 7.86
C LYS A 23 -19.87 -5.95 8.30
N ILE A 24 -18.97 -6.47 7.47
CA ILE A 24 -17.52 -6.50 7.70
C ILE A 24 -16.74 -6.05 6.45
N GLY A 25 -15.53 -5.52 6.67
CA GLY A 25 -14.56 -5.31 5.59
C GLY A 25 -13.77 -6.59 5.29
N CYS A 26 -13.40 -6.78 4.03
CA CYS A 26 -12.61 -7.93 3.59
C CYS A 26 -11.20 -7.90 4.18
N THR A 27 -10.88 -8.93 4.98
CA THR A 27 -9.55 -9.23 5.52
C THR A 27 -9.24 -10.71 5.27
N ASN A 28 -8.03 -11.16 5.57
CA ASN A 28 -7.67 -12.56 5.31
C ASN A 28 -8.44 -13.57 6.18
N TYR A 29 -8.92 -13.15 7.35
CA TYR A 29 -9.53 -14.04 8.34
C TYR A 29 -11.05 -14.05 8.29
N VAL A 30 -11.62 -13.45 7.25
CA VAL A 30 -13.07 -13.38 7.03
C VAL A 30 -13.76 -14.75 7.11
N PRO A 31 -13.22 -15.88 6.60
CA PRO A 31 -13.88 -17.17 6.75
C PRO A 31 -14.13 -17.57 8.22
N TYR A 32 -13.16 -17.31 9.10
CA TYR A 32 -13.30 -17.56 10.54
C TYR A 32 -14.30 -16.59 11.19
N ILE A 33 -14.27 -15.32 10.79
CA ILE A 33 -15.22 -14.30 11.25
C ILE A 33 -16.65 -14.69 10.83
N ALA A 34 -16.86 -15.11 9.59
CA ALA A 34 -18.15 -15.53 9.07
C ALA A 34 -18.71 -16.75 9.83
N SER A 35 -17.85 -17.73 10.12
CA SER A 35 -18.20 -18.89 10.94
C SER A 35 -18.65 -18.47 12.35
N GLY A 36 -17.94 -17.53 12.97
CA GLY A 36 -18.30 -16.95 14.27
C GLY A 36 -19.63 -16.19 14.22
N VAL A 37 -19.83 -15.33 13.22
CA VAL A 37 -21.07 -14.55 13.01
C VAL A 37 -22.28 -15.48 12.85
N ALA A 38 -22.16 -16.52 12.02
CA ALA A 38 -23.22 -17.51 11.82
C ALA A 38 -23.53 -18.27 13.12
N SER A 39 -22.50 -18.69 13.86
CA SER A 39 -22.65 -19.40 15.13
C SER A 39 -23.33 -18.56 16.22
N MET A 40 -23.18 -17.24 16.16
CA MET A 40 -23.83 -16.31 17.09
C MET A 40 -25.29 -15.98 16.73
N GLY A 41 -25.84 -16.62 15.70
CA GLY A 41 -27.27 -16.53 15.36
C GLY A 41 -27.65 -15.31 14.51
N ALA A 42 -26.70 -14.68 13.81
CA ALA A 42 -27.04 -13.72 12.76
C ALA A 42 -27.74 -14.43 11.57
N ASP A 43 -28.58 -13.71 10.83
CA ASP A 43 -29.28 -14.26 9.65
C ASP A 43 -28.43 -14.16 8.38
N GLY A 44 -27.34 -13.40 8.43
CA GLY A 44 -26.40 -13.30 7.34
C GLY A 44 -25.25 -12.35 7.60
N ILE A 45 -24.36 -12.28 6.60
CA ILE A 45 -23.18 -11.44 6.59
C ILE A 45 -23.13 -10.60 5.32
N ILE A 46 -22.71 -9.35 5.44
CA ILE A 46 -22.40 -8.47 4.32
C ILE A 46 -20.89 -8.27 4.30
N ILE A 47 -20.24 -8.70 3.24
CA ILE A 47 -18.79 -8.67 3.09
C ILE A 47 -18.44 -7.59 2.08
N ASP A 48 -17.66 -6.58 2.50
CA ASP A 48 -17.28 -5.46 1.65
C ASP A 48 -15.83 -5.60 1.18
N GLY A 49 -15.63 -5.80 -0.12
CA GLY A 49 -14.34 -5.96 -0.79
C GLY A 49 -13.48 -4.70 -0.80
N SER A 50 -12.19 -4.87 -1.04
CA SER A 50 -11.28 -3.78 -1.39
C SER A 50 -11.82 -3.03 -2.60
N GLY A 51 -11.76 -1.70 -2.57
CA GLY A 51 -12.34 -0.86 -3.62
C GLY A 51 -13.81 -0.51 -3.42
N ALA A 52 -14.40 -0.88 -2.29
CA ALA A 52 -15.69 -0.35 -1.85
C ALA A 52 -15.72 1.20 -1.83
N GLY A 53 -16.89 1.76 -2.14
CA GLY A 53 -17.07 3.21 -2.19
C GLY A 53 -17.13 3.85 -0.80
N THR A 54 -16.56 5.05 -0.68
CA THR A 54 -16.64 5.88 0.53
C THR A 54 -16.97 7.33 0.19
N GLY A 55 -17.66 8.05 1.08
CA GLY A 55 -17.86 9.50 0.93
C GLY A 55 -16.60 10.32 1.23
N ALA A 56 -15.77 9.83 2.15
CA ALA A 56 -14.52 10.44 2.57
C ALA A 56 -13.64 9.37 3.24
N ALA A 57 -12.44 9.13 2.70
CA ALA A 57 -11.41 8.34 3.36
C ALA A 57 -10.02 8.79 2.91
N PRO A 58 -8.98 8.57 3.71
CA PRO A 58 -7.60 8.67 3.23
C PRO A 58 -7.37 7.73 2.04
N SER A 59 -6.80 8.24 0.94
CA SER A 59 -6.53 7.46 -0.28
C SER A 59 -5.66 6.25 0.02
N VAL A 60 -4.62 6.44 0.84
CA VAL A 60 -3.70 5.39 1.24
C VAL A 60 -4.41 4.17 1.86
N ILE A 61 -5.48 4.38 2.63
CA ILE A 61 -6.26 3.30 3.25
C ILE A 61 -7.16 2.63 2.22
N ARG A 62 -7.96 3.43 1.50
CA ARG A 62 -8.89 2.95 0.47
C ARG A 62 -8.19 2.05 -0.55
N ASP A 63 -6.97 2.42 -0.90
CA ASP A 63 -6.24 1.83 -2.01
C ASP A 63 -5.29 0.70 -1.62
N ASN A 64 -5.03 0.47 -0.32
CA ASN A 64 -4.04 -0.53 0.11
C ASN A 64 -4.54 -1.55 1.14
N VAL A 65 -5.68 -1.32 1.78
CA VAL A 65 -6.22 -2.20 2.82
C VAL A 65 -7.32 -3.10 2.26
N GLY A 66 -7.29 -4.37 2.66
CA GLY A 66 -8.32 -5.35 2.38
C GLY A 66 -8.11 -6.17 1.11
N LEU A 67 -9.02 -7.11 0.86
CA LEU A 67 -8.95 -8.10 -0.22
C LEU A 67 -10.11 -7.96 -1.22
N PRO A 68 -9.94 -8.38 -2.49
CA PRO A 68 -11.03 -8.42 -3.45
C PRO A 68 -12.12 -9.37 -2.99
N ILE A 69 -13.37 -9.01 -3.29
CA ILE A 69 -14.54 -9.71 -2.80
C ILE A 69 -14.63 -11.15 -3.33
N ASP A 70 -14.15 -11.40 -4.55
CA ASP A 70 -14.23 -12.70 -5.24
C ASP A 70 -13.45 -13.80 -4.49
N LEU A 71 -12.23 -13.45 -4.04
CA LEU A 71 -11.38 -14.36 -3.25
C LEU A 71 -12.01 -14.69 -1.90
N VAL A 72 -12.71 -13.73 -1.29
CA VAL A 72 -13.24 -13.88 0.07
C VAL A 72 -14.57 -14.64 0.06
N VAL A 73 -15.47 -14.33 -0.87
CA VAL A 73 -16.79 -14.99 -0.97
C VAL A 73 -16.64 -16.49 -1.19
N SER A 74 -15.73 -16.90 -2.09
CA SER A 74 -15.44 -18.32 -2.34
C SER A 74 -14.97 -19.05 -1.08
N CYS A 75 -14.09 -18.43 -0.30
CA CYS A 75 -13.59 -19.01 0.95
C CYS A 75 -14.66 -19.08 2.05
N VAL A 76 -15.51 -18.04 2.15
CA VAL A 76 -16.61 -17.99 3.13
C VAL A 76 -17.67 -19.04 2.84
N ASP A 77 -18.09 -19.17 1.59
CA ASP A 77 -19.08 -20.19 1.22
C ASP A 77 -18.56 -21.61 1.50
N ARG A 78 -17.29 -21.89 1.18
CA ARG A 78 -16.65 -23.19 1.47
C ARG A 78 -16.60 -23.48 2.97
N ILE A 79 -16.18 -22.54 3.81
CA ILE A 79 -16.06 -22.79 5.25
C ILE A 79 -17.42 -22.96 5.91
N LEU A 80 -18.41 -22.14 5.57
CA LEU A 80 -19.76 -22.22 6.12
C LEU A 80 -20.43 -23.54 5.72
N THR A 81 -20.22 -23.98 4.47
CA THR A 81 -20.70 -25.28 3.99
C THR A 81 -20.01 -26.42 4.74
N LYS A 82 -18.68 -26.39 4.85
CA LYS A 82 -17.90 -27.41 5.58
C LYS A 82 -18.32 -27.56 7.04
N GLN A 83 -18.76 -26.46 7.68
CA GLN A 83 -19.21 -26.44 9.07
C GLN A 83 -20.72 -26.64 9.24
N ASN A 84 -21.47 -26.86 8.16
CA ASN A 84 -22.94 -26.94 8.16
C ASN A 84 -23.64 -25.66 8.71
N LEU A 85 -22.99 -24.51 8.57
CA LEU A 85 -23.51 -23.19 8.97
C LEU A 85 -24.14 -22.40 7.82
N ARG A 86 -24.08 -22.93 6.59
CA ARG A 86 -24.61 -22.24 5.39
C ARG A 86 -26.14 -22.22 5.34
N ASN A 87 -26.80 -23.24 5.87
CA ASN A 87 -28.25 -23.37 5.83
C ASN A 87 -28.93 -22.32 6.70
N GLY A 88 -29.80 -21.50 6.09
CA GLY A 88 -30.49 -20.41 6.79
C GLY A 88 -29.61 -19.17 7.06
N PHE A 89 -28.40 -19.13 6.52
CA PHE A 89 -27.46 -18.01 6.66
C PHE A 89 -27.12 -17.41 5.29
N SER A 90 -27.41 -16.13 5.11
CA SER A 90 -27.22 -15.43 3.84
C SER A 90 -25.85 -14.77 3.74
N VAL A 91 -25.16 -14.94 2.62
CA VAL A 91 -23.89 -14.26 2.29
C VAL A 91 -24.15 -13.20 1.24
N ILE A 92 -23.94 -11.93 1.60
CA ILE A 92 -24.08 -10.78 0.70
C ILE A 92 -22.69 -10.26 0.33
N ALA A 93 -22.36 -10.27 -0.95
CA ALA A 93 -21.12 -9.74 -1.47
C ALA A 93 -21.26 -8.25 -1.84
N ALA A 94 -20.29 -7.43 -1.46
CA ALA A 94 -20.25 -6.00 -1.75
C ALA A 94 -18.82 -5.56 -2.09
N GLY A 95 -18.68 -4.39 -2.73
CA GLY A 95 -17.38 -3.79 -3.06
C GLY A 95 -16.86 -4.22 -4.43
N GLY A 96 -16.70 -3.27 -5.35
CA GLY A 96 -16.13 -3.52 -6.69
C GLY A 96 -17.12 -4.04 -7.75
N VAL A 97 -18.40 -4.23 -7.42
CA VAL A 97 -19.40 -4.75 -8.37
C VAL A 97 -19.91 -3.63 -9.28
N SER A 98 -19.73 -3.80 -10.59
CA SER A 98 -20.00 -2.76 -11.58
C SER A 98 -21.11 -3.10 -12.58
N ASN A 99 -21.44 -4.38 -12.76
CA ASN A 99 -22.37 -4.86 -13.79
C ASN A 99 -23.04 -6.21 -13.41
N ALA A 100 -23.93 -6.71 -14.27
CA ALA A 100 -24.63 -7.98 -14.05
C ALA A 100 -23.70 -9.21 -14.13
N GLU A 101 -22.65 -9.17 -14.94
CA GLU A 101 -21.66 -10.25 -15.07
C GLU A 101 -20.85 -10.43 -13.78
N ASP A 102 -20.35 -9.34 -13.18
CA ASP A 102 -19.66 -9.34 -11.89
C ASP A 102 -20.56 -9.98 -10.82
N THR A 103 -21.84 -9.59 -10.83
CA THR A 103 -22.83 -10.15 -9.91
C THR A 103 -23.04 -11.65 -10.15
N ALA A 104 -23.19 -12.08 -11.40
CA ALA A 104 -23.36 -13.50 -11.74
C ALA A 104 -22.15 -14.34 -11.30
N LYS A 105 -20.93 -13.82 -11.48
CA LYS A 105 -19.68 -14.45 -10.99
C LYS A 105 -19.69 -14.59 -9.48
N LEU A 106 -20.05 -13.55 -8.72
CA LEU A 106 -20.10 -13.61 -7.26
C LEU A 106 -21.16 -14.58 -6.73
N LEU A 107 -22.32 -14.65 -7.40
CA LEU A 107 -23.35 -15.65 -7.10
C LEU A 107 -22.79 -17.06 -7.33
N ALA A 108 -22.17 -17.32 -8.50
CA ALA A 108 -21.54 -18.60 -8.81
C ALA A 108 -20.41 -18.97 -7.83
N LEU A 109 -19.69 -17.98 -7.27
CA LEU A 109 -18.67 -18.19 -6.23
C LEU A 109 -19.26 -18.49 -4.84
N GLY A 110 -20.56 -18.26 -4.61
CA GLY A 110 -21.27 -18.68 -3.39
C GLY A 110 -22.06 -17.59 -2.67
N ALA A 111 -22.08 -16.34 -3.16
CA ALA A 111 -22.95 -15.31 -2.60
C ALA A 111 -24.44 -15.59 -2.88
N ASP A 112 -25.33 -15.23 -1.96
CA ASP A 112 -26.79 -15.28 -2.16
C ASP A 112 -27.32 -13.99 -2.79
N CYS A 113 -26.62 -12.88 -2.56
CA CYS A 113 -27.01 -11.55 -3.00
C CYS A 113 -25.78 -10.68 -3.19
N VAL A 114 -25.91 -9.68 -4.05
CA VAL A 114 -24.85 -8.71 -4.31
C VAL A 114 -25.36 -7.30 -4.04
N SER A 115 -24.58 -6.53 -3.29
CA SER A 115 -24.87 -5.14 -2.98
C SER A 115 -24.16 -4.21 -3.96
N THR A 116 -24.93 -3.42 -4.70
CA THR A 116 -24.41 -2.40 -5.62
C THR A 116 -24.58 -0.99 -5.06
N GLY A 117 -23.45 -0.31 -4.83
CA GLY A 117 -23.40 1.08 -4.39
C GLY A 117 -22.92 2.02 -5.49
N THR A 118 -21.64 1.94 -5.85
CA THR A 118 -21.02 2.83 -6.84
C THR A 118 -21.69 2.77 -8.21
N ALA A 119 -22.00 1.58 -8.74
CA ALA A 119 -22.67 1.46 -10.03
C ALA A 119 -24.05 2.12 -10.01
N THR A 120 -24.81 1.95 -8.93
CA THR A 120 -26.08 2.66 -8.70
C THR A 120 -25.91 4.18 -8.68
N LEU A 121 -24.88 4.69 -7.98
CA LEU A 121 -24.57 6.12 -7.99
C LEU A 121 -24.20 6.63 -9.39
N VAL A 122 -23.49 5.84 -10.18
CA VAL A 122 -23.16 6.17 -11.58
C VAL A 122 -24.43 6.19 -12.44
N GLY A 123 -25.34 5.23 -12.28
CA GLY A 123 -26.66 5.24 -12.92
C GLY A 123 -27.51 6.47 -12.55
N LEU A 124 -27.30 7.03 -11.35
CA LEU A 124 -27.89 8.29 -10.90
C LEU A 124 -27.23 9.55 -11.48
N GLY A 125 -26.13 9.42 -12.24
CA GLY A 125 -25.39 10.52 -12.84
C GLY A 125 -24.11 10.91 -12.10
N CYS A 126 -23.59 10.08 -11.19
CA CYS A 126 -22.28 10.32 -10.60
C CYS A 126 -21.19 10.39 -11.68
N LEU A 127 -20.40 11.46 -11.64
CA LEU A 127 -19.31 11.72 -12.59
C LEU A 127 -17.94 11.19 -12.12
N MET A 128 -17.90 10.42 -11.01
CA MET A 128 -16.68 9.86 -10.42
C MET A 128 -15.57 10.92 -10.25
N VAL A 129 -15.90 12.09 -9.70
CA VAL A 129 -14.91 13.16 -9.47
C VAL A 129 -14.05 12.95 -8.21
N HIS A 130 -14.32 11.92 -7.41
CA HIS A 130 -13.58 11.56 -6.18
C HIS A 130 -13.46 12.68 -5.12
N LYS A 131 -14.37 13.66 -5.15
CA LYS A 131 -14.38 14.84 -4.25
C LYS A 131 -15.68 15.00 -3.46
N CYS A 132 -16.36 13.89 -3.15
CA CYS A 132 -17.62 13.92 -2.39
C CYS A 132 -17.46 14.61 -1.02
N HIS A 133 -16.30 14.40 -0.37
CA HIS A 133 -15.94 15.00 0.92
C HIS A 133 -15.93 16.53 0.95
N ILE A 134 -15.83 17.20 -0.21
CA ILE A 134 -15.89 18.67 -0.30
C ILE A 134 -17.31 19.18 -0.03
N GLY A 135 -18.32 18.33 -0.27
CA GLY A 135 -19.72 18.73 -0.17
C GLY A 135 -20.22 19.57 -1.35
N PHE A 136 -19.49 19.52 -2.48
CA PHE A 136 -19.85 20.16 -3.75
C PHE A 136 -19.72 19.15 -4.89
N CYS A 137 -20.75 18.31 -5.04
CA CYS A 137 -20.89 17.35 -6.12
C CYS A 137 -21.55 18.02 -7.34
N PRO A 138 -20.94 17.98 -8.54
CA PRO A 138 -21.56 18.50 -9.76
C PRO A 138 -22.88 17.78 -10.11
N ALA A 139 -23.03 16.52 -9.70
CA ALA A 139 -24.24 15.71 -9.86
C ALA A 139 -25.24 15.86 -8.69
N LEU A 140 -24.96 16.74 -7.71
CA LEU A 140 -25.81 17.02 -6.55
C LEU A 140 -26.06 15.84 -5.58
N LEU A 141 -25.37 14.71 -5.75
CA LEU A 141 -25.58 13.48 -4.96
C LEU A 141 -25.08 13.59 -3.52
N THR A 142 -24.01 14.37 -3.30
CA THR A 142 -23.35 14.48 -1.98
C THR A 142 -23.11 15.94 -1.58
N ASN A 143 -24.04 16.83 -1.96
CA ASN A 143 -23.96 18.24 -1.58
C ASN A 143 -24.33 18.43 -0.11
N LYS A 144 -23.75 19.45 0.53
CA LYS A 144 -24.22 19.90 1.84
C LYS A 144 -25.67 20.36 1.74
N LEU A 145 -26.47 20.04 2.75
CA LEU A 145 -27.82 20.57 2.88
C LEU A 145 -27.73 22.07 3.20
N VAL A 146 -28.48 22.88 2.45
CA VAL A 146 -28.60 24.33 2.62
C VAL A 146 -30.08 24.70 2.48
N ASP A 147 -30.52 25.76 3.14
CA ASP A 147 -31.94 26.12 3.22
C ASP A 147 -32.54 26.53 1.86
N ASP A 148 -31.75 27.21 1.01
CA ASP A 148 -32.17 27.66 -0.32
C ASP A 148 -31.13 27.26 -1.39
N PRO A 149 -31.16 25.99 -1.86
CA PRO A 149 -30.19 25.49 -2.82
C PRO A 149 -30.48 26.01 -4.23
N THR A 150 -29.45 26.52 -4.91
CA THR A 150 -29.55 26.97 -6.31
C THR A 150 -29.92 25.86 -7.29
N LYS A 151 -29.66 24.59 -6.93
CA LYS A 151 -30.04 23.40 -7.70
C LYS A 151 -30.41 22.27 -6.75
N VAL A 152 -31.45 21.51 -7.11
CA VAL A 152 -31.92 20.35 -6.36
C VAL A 152 -31.86 19.12 -7.26
N LEU A 153 -31.41 17.99 -6.72
CA LEU A 153 -31.47 16.70 -7.40
C LEU A 153 -32.94 16.33 -7.63
N SER A 154 -33.32 16.04 -8.88
CA SER A 154 -34.66 15.53 -9.17
C SER A 154 -34.80 14.10 -8.66
N LEU A 155 -35.60 13.91 -7.60
CA LEU A 155 -35.87 12.59 -7.02
C LEU A 155 -36.61 11.69 -8.01
N ASP A 156 -37.60 12.22 -8.74
CA ASP A 156 -38.35 11.46 -9.74
C ASP A 156 -37.43 10.90 -10.83
N LYS A 157 -36.50 11.73 -11.34
CA LYS A 157 -35.51 11.27 -12.33
C LYS A 157 -34.53 10.27 -11.74
N SER A 158 -34.11 10.48 -10.49
CA SER A 158 -33.22 9.56 -9.78
C SER A 158 -33.85 8.17 -9.63
N VAL A 159 -35.12 8.11 -9.24
CA VAL A 159 -35.90 6.87 -9.14
C VAL A 159 -36.08 6.24 -10.51
N GLU A 160 -36.42 7.03 -11.54
CA GLU A 160 -36.59 6.57 -12.92
C GLU A 160 -35.30 5.92 -13.45
N TRP A 161 -34.15 6.61 -13.34
CA TRP A 161 -32.86 6.11 -13.83
C TRP A 161 -32.39 4.87 -13.08
N THR A 162 -32.49 4.87 -11.75
CA THR A 162 -32.11 3.71 -10.94
C THR A 162 -32.96 2.51 -11.26
N SER A 163 -34.29 2.68 -11.38
CA SER A 163 -35.20 1.59 -11.72
C SER A 163 -34.88 1.02 -13.10
N LYS A 164 -34.62 1.87 -14.10
CA LYS A 164 -34.23 1.45 -15.45
C LYS A 164 -32.91 0.68 -15.47
N MET A 165 -31.91 1.13 -14.69
CA MET A 165 -30.64 0.42 -14.56
C MET A 165 -30.85 -0.98 -13.98
N ILE A 166 -31.62 -1.10 -12.90
CA ILE A 166 -31.94 -2.39 -12.27
C ILE A 166 -32.72 -3.30 -13.23
N PHE A 167 -33.71 -2.78 -13.97
CA PHE A 167 -34.43 -3.57 -14.98
C PHE A 167 -33.49 -4.04 -16.11
N GLY A 168 -32.55 -3.20 -16.54
CA GLY A 168 -31.52 -3.58 -17.51
C GLY A 168 -30.67 -4.75 -17.01
N TRP A 169 -30.16 -4.67 -15.77
CA TRP A 169 -29.42 -5.77 -15.16
C TRP A 169 -30.25 -7.06 -15.05
N ILE A 170 -31.54 -6.95 -14.72
CA ILE A 170 -32.45 -8.11 -14.68
C ILE A 170 -32.54 -8.80 -16.04
N GLU A 171 -32.63 -8.05 -17.14
CA GLU A 171 -32.63 -8.63 -18.49
C GLU A 171 -31.29 -9.27 -18.84
N GLU A 172 -30.16 -8.65 -18.47
CA GLU A 172 -28.82 -9.25 -18.63
C GLU A 172 -28.69 -10.56 -17.86
N PHE A 173 -29.20 -10.65 -16.62
CA PHE A 173 -29.23 -11.91 -15.87
C PHE A 173 -30.05 -12.99 -16.56
N LYS A 174 -31.22 -12.64 -17.13
CA LYS A 174 -32.02 -13.62 -17.87
C LYS A 174 -31.25 -14.18 -19.06
N TRP A 175 -30.46 -13.36 -19.75
CA TRP A 175 -29.60 -13.83 -20.83
C TRP A 175 -28.49 -14.74 -20.29
N ILE A 176 -27.77 -14.33 -19.25
CA ILE A 176 -26.72 -15.15 -18.62
C ILE A 176 -27.28 -16.51 -18.18
N LEU A 177 -28.41 -16.53 -17.45
CA LEU A 177 -29.04 -17.77 -16.99
C LEU A 177 -29.48 -18.65 -18.17
N ARG A 178 -30.04 -18.07 -19.23
CA ARG A 178 -30.43 -18.81 -20.44
C ARG A 178 -29.24 -19.45 -21.13
N GLU A 179 -28.15 -18.72 -21.31
CA GLU A 179 -26.92 -19.27 -21.94
C GLU A 179 -26.30 -20.38 -21.08
N LEU A 180 -26.45 -20.31 -19.75
CA LEU A 180 -26.02 -21.35 -18.81
C LEU A 180 -27.05 -22.49 -18.62
N ASN A 181 -28.20 -22.44 -19.30
CA ASN A 181 -29.33 -23.36 -19.15
C ASN A 181 -29.87 -23.48 -17.71
N LEU A 182 -29.94 -22.35 -17.01
CA LEU A 182 -30.50 -22.23 -15.65
C LEU A 182 -31.84 -21.48 -15.69
N ASN A 183 -32.76 -21.87 -14.81
CA ASN A 183 -34.10 -21.28 -14.75
C ASN A 183 -34.27 -20.23 -13.65
N SER A 184 -33.31 -20.15 -12.71
CA SER A 184 -33.36 -19.19 -11.61
C SER A 184 -31.96 -18.82 -11.10
N VAL A 185 -31.88 -17.68 -10.42
CA VAL A 185 -30.64 -17.23 -9.77
C VAL A 185 -30.20 -18.21 -8.68
N SER A 186 -31.14 -18.84 -7.96
CA SER A 186 -30.80 -19.82 -6.92
C SER A 186 -30.09 -21.05 -7.47
N GLU A 187 -30.33 -21.42 -8.73
CA GLU A 187 -29.60 -22.51 -9.39
C GLU A 187 -28.15 -22.13 -9.75
N LEU A 188 -27.83 -20.83 -9.82
CA LEU A 188 -26.49 -20.32 -10.08
C LEU A 188 -25.63 -20.27 -8.81
N VAL A 189 -26.23 -20.06 -7.64
CA VAL A 189 -25.49 -19.89 -6.38
C VAL A 189 -24.56 -21.08 -6.11
N GLY A 190 -23.26 -20.82 -6.00
CA GLY A 190 -22.25 -21.84 -5.74
C GLY A 190 -21.86 -22.72 -6.94
N ARG A 191 -22.40 -22.48 -8.15
CA ARG A 191 -22.04 -23.19 -9.39
C ARG A 191 -20.69 -22.74 -9.96
N ARG A 192 -19.63 -22.96 -9.19
CA ARG A 192 -18.24 -22.66 -9.59
C ARG A 192 -17.81 -23.42 -10.84
N ASP A 193 -18.43 -24.57 -11.11
CA ASP A 193 -18.22 -25.38 -12.31
C ASP A 193 -18.58 -24.65 -13.61
N LEU A 194 -19.36 -23.56 -13.55
CA LEU A 194 -19.69 -22.72 -14.69
C LEU A 194 -18.68 -21.59 -14.93
N LEU A 195 -17.71 -21.41 -14.03
CA LEU A 195 -16.65 -20.41 -14.16
C LEU A 195 -15.37 -21.06 -14.70
N ARG A 196 -14.58 -20.27 -15.43
CA ARG A 196 -13.22 -20.64 -15.83
C ARG A 196 -12.27 -19.47 -15.55
N GLY A 197 -11.13 -19.79 -14.96
CA GLY A 197 -10.05 -18.84 -14.70
C GLY A 197 -9.28 -18.54 -15.97
N TYR A 198 -9.21 -17.27 -16.36
CA TYR A 198 -8.44 -16.81 -17.52
C TYR A 198 -7.37 -15.81 -17.07
N ASN A 199 -6.14 -15.96 -17.56
CA ASN A 199 -4.99 -15.12 -17.22
C ASN A 199 -4.74 -14.96 -15.70
N MET A 200 -4.87 -16.04 -14.94
CA MET A 200 -4.62 -16.07 -13.50
C MET A 200 -3.73 -17.25 -13.13
N HIS A 201 -3.09 -17.17 -11.97
CA HIS A 201 -2.27 -18.26 -11.47
C HIS A 201 -3.13 -19.41 -10.93
N GLU A 202 -2.63 -20.63 -11.05
CA GLU A 202 -3.28 -21.87 -10.58
C GLU A 202 -3.70 -21.77 -9.11
N GLU A 203 -2.85 -21.23 -8.25
CA GLU A 203 -3.18 -21.03 -6.85
C GLU A 203 -4.39 -20.10 -6.63
N THR A 204 -4.51 -19.03 -7.42
CA THR A 204 -5.67 -18.13 -7.35
C THR A 204 -6.94 -18.86 -7.80
N ALA A 205 -6.85 -19.69 -8.84
CA ALA A 205 -7.95 -20.51 -9.33
C ALA A 205 -8.39 -21.56 -8.28
N ASP A 206 -7.45 -22.19 -7.58
CA ASP A 206 -7.71 -23.14 -6.49
C ASP A 206 -8.41 -22.50 -5.28
N ILE A 207 -8.01 -21.26 -4.94
CA ILE A 207 -8.65 -20.48 -3.88
C ILE A 207 -10.11 -20.22 -4.25
N LEU A 208 -10.35 -19.75 -5.47
CA LEU A 208 -11.69 -19.49 -6.02
C LEU A 208 -12.52 -20.78 -6.20
N GLY A 209 -11.85 -21.92 -6.38
CA GLY A 209 -12.45 -23.21 -6.67
C GLY A 209 -12.95 -23.33 -8.11
N VAL A 210 -12.19 -22.77 -9.07
CA VAL A 210 -12.54 -22.76 -10.51
C VAL A 210 -11.44 -23.43 -11.33
N GLU A 211 -11.80 -24.05 -12.45
CA GLU A 211 -10.82 -24.62 -13.38
C GLU A 211 -10.18 -23.53 -14.24
N LEU A 212 -8.90 -23.69 -14.58
CA LEU A 212 -8.21 -22.82 -15.52
C LEU A 212 -8.61 -23.14 -16.97
N ASP A 213 -8.74 -22.08 -17.79
CA ASP A 213 -8.82 -22.23 -19.22
C ASP A 213 -7.41 -22.30 -19.84
N HIS A 214 -7.04 -23.48 -20.33
CA HIS A 214 -5.74 -23.73 -20.97
C HIS A 214 -5.72 -23.45 -22.48
N SER A 215 -6.80 -22.92 -23.05
CA SER A 215 -6.91 -22.68 -24.50
C SER A 215 -5.99 -21.56 -25.01
N SER A 216 -5.56 -20.64 -24.15
CA SER A 216 -4.65 -19.54 -24.50
C SER A 216 -3.19 -19.86 -24.12
N LYS A 217 -2.25 -19.49 -25.01
CA LYS A 217 -0.80 -19.70 -24.80
C LYS A 217 -0.18 -18.71 -23.80
N SER A 218 -0.93 -17.73 -23.29
CA SER A 218 -0.43 -16.67 -22.42
C SER A 218 -1.17 -16.73 -21.08
N LEU A 219 -0.91 -17.76 -20.28
CA LEU A 219 -1.61 -17.99 -19.02
C LEU A 219 -1.32 -16.94 -17.93
N VAL A 220 -0.30 -16.10 -18.12
CA VAL A 220 0.11 -15.09 -17.13
C VAL A 220 0.44 -13.80 -17.90
N GLY A 221 -0.28 -12.71 -17.62
CA GLY A 221 0.12 -11.38 -18.12
C GLY A 221 1.53 -11.04 -17.62
N PRO A 222 2.29 -10.15 -18.29
CA PRO A 222 3.65 -9.82 -17.87
C PRO A 222 3.65 -9.26 -16.44
N GLN A 223 4.14 -10.04 -15.49
CA GLN A 223 4.34 -9.64 -14.10
C GLN A 223 5.57 -8.71 -14.01
N PRO A 224 5.69 -7.87 -12.96
CA PRO A 224 6.71 -6.80 -12.88
C PRO A 224 8.17 -7.23 -13.12
N ILE A 225 8.48 -8.52 -12.98
CA ILE A 225 9.81 -9.08 -13.31
C ILE A 225 10.13 -8.97 -14.80
N GLN A 226 9.14 -8.94 -15.69
CA GLN A 226 9.36 -9.21 -17.11
C GLN A 226 9.62 -7.97 -17.98
N LYS A 227 9.41 -6.75 -17.49
CA LYS A 227 9.77 -5.53 -18.23
C LYS A 227 9.93 -4.32 -17.30
N GLN A 228 11.13 -3.72 -17.32
CA GLN A 228 11.33 -2.41 -16.67
C GLN A 228 10.40 -1.38 -17.31
N ILE A 229 9.48 -0.84 -16.52
CA ILE A 229 8.61 0.25 -16.96
C ILE A 229 9.46 1.52 -17.03
N PRO A 230 9.47 2.25 -18.17
CA PRO A 230 10.14 3.53 -18.28
C PRO A 230 9.79 4.49 -17.13
N GLU A 231 10.73 5.35 -16.73
CA GLU A 231 10.54 6.20 -15.54
C GLU A 231 9.36 7.17 -15.68
N ASP A 232 9.11 7.67 -16.89
CA ASP A 232 8.00 8.53 -17.26
C ASP A 232 6.64 7.80 -17.23
N GLU A 233 6.61 6.51 -17.52
CA GLU A 233 5.39 5.67 -17.42
C GLU A 233 5.11 5.21 -15.97
N TYR A 234 6.14 5.16 -15.13
CA TYR A 234 6.02 4.77 -13.72
C TYR A 234 5.29 5.84 -12.89
N TRP A 235 5.61 7.11 -13.13
CA TRP A 235 5.06 8.25 -12.40
C TRP A 235 3.84 8.84 -13.12
N THR A 236 2.66 8.27 -12.88
CA THR A 236 1.42 8.76 -13.50
C THR A 236 1.03 10.16 -13.02
N PRO A 237 0.23 10.92 -13.81
CA PRO A 237 -0.29 12.20 -13.37
C PRO A 237 -1.10 12.13 -12.07
N ILE A 238 -1.75 10.99 -11.79
CA ILE A 238 -2.51 10.76 -10.56
C ILE A 238 -1.56 10.69 -9.37
N LEU A 239 -0.51 9.84 -9.44
CA LEU A 239 0.49 9.72 -8.37
C LEU A 239 1.22 11.04 -8.11
N GLN A 240 1.58 11.75 -9.17
CA GLN A 240 2.17 13.09 -9.05
C GLN A 240 1.21 14.09 -8.43
N GLY A 241 -0.09 14.01 -8.76
CA GLY A 241 -1.15 14.83 -8.19
C GLY A 241 -1.29 14.62 -6.69
N GLU A 242 -1.32 13.37 -6.23
CA GLU A 242 -1.41 13.03 -4.81
C GLU A 242 -0.21 13.57 -4.02
N LEU A 243 1.02 13.39 -4.52
CA LEU A 243 2.23 13.98 -3.90
C LEU A 243 2.17 15.50 -3.80
N ARG A 244 1.61 16.18 -4.81
CA ARG A 244 1.42 17.63 -4.81
C ARG A 244 0.28 18.07 -3.87
N GLU A 245 -0.70 17.21 -3.61
CA GLU A 245 -1.72 17.47 -2.59
C GLU A 245 -1.10 17.39 -1.18
N LEU A 246 -0.28 16.38 -0.90
CA LEU A 246 0.45 16.22 0.38
C LEU A 246 1.32 17.45 0.72
N SER A 247 2.06 17.96 -0.28
CA SER A 247 2.98 19.10 -0.09
C SER A 247 2.29 20.47 -0.03
N GLY A 248 0.98 20.55 -0.31
CA GLY A 248 0.27 21.82 -0.47
C GLY A 248 0.52 22.55 -1.81
N SER A 249 1.19 21.91 -2.77
CA SER A 249 1.34 22.48 -4.12
C SER A 249 0.00 22.52 -4.88
N ALA A 250 -0.89 21.56 -4.60
CA ALA A 250 -2.25 21.51 -5.12
C ALA A 250 -3.32 21.30 -4.02
N GLY A 251 -2.91 20.90 -2.83
CA GLY A 251 -3.79 20.56 -1.71
C GLY A 251 -4.23 21.78 -0.90
N ARG A 252 -5.41 21.69 -0.26
CA ARG A 252 -5.93 22.73 0.65
C ARG A 252 -5.40 22.62 2.08
N ASN A 253 -4.98 21.42 2.48
CA ASN A 253 -4.49 21.11 3.82
C ASN A 253 -3.09 20.46 3.69
N PRO A 254 -2.02 21.25 3.51
CA PRO A 254 -0.67 20.72 3.46
C PRO A 254 -0.33 19.94 4.73
N GLY A 255 0.50 18.90 4.61
CA GLY A 255 0.93 18.12 5.77
C GLY A 255 -0.15 17.17 6.32
N GLU A 256 -1.29 17.02 5.65
CA GLU A 256 -2.35 16.07 5.98
C GLU A 256 -2.43 14.94 4.94
N ALA A 257 -2.98 13.80 5.34
CA ALA A 257 -3.24 12.70 4.42
C ALA A 257 -4.25 13.10 3.33
N VAL A 258 -4.05 12.62 2.09
CA VAL A 258 -4.96 12.93 0.98
C VAL A 258 -6.31 12.27 1.22
N ILE A 259 -7.36 13.09 1.30
CA ILE A 259 -8.74 12.60 1.42
C ILE A 259 -9.36 12.48 0.03
N THR A 260 -10.00 11.35 -0.20
CA THR A 260 -10.66 11.02 -1.47
C THR A 260 -12.03 10.39 -1.19
N SER A 261 -12.78 10.09 -2.25
CA SER A 261 -14.09 9.44 -2.17
C SER A 261 -14.25 8.40 -3.28
N MET A 262 -15.42 7.75 -3.35
CA MET A 262 -15.73 6.64 -4.25
C MET A 262 -14.81 5.42 -4.06
N GLY A 263 -14.94 4.43 -4.94
CA GLY A 263 -14.11 3.21 -4.90
C GLY A 263 -12.66 3.46 -5.31
N THR A 264 -11.84 2.42 -5.20
CA THR A 264 -10.42 2.50 -5.61
C THR A 264 -10.29 2.58 -7.13
N ILE A 265 -9.25 3.29 -7.57
CA ILE A 265 -8.82 3.36 -8.98
C ILE A 265 -7.42 2.76 -9.17
N THR A 266 -6.91 2.07 -8.15
CA THR A 266 -5.51 1.66 -8.09
C THR A 266 -5.30 0.23 -8.59
N ALA A 267 -4.03 -0.09 -8.83
CA ALA A 267 -3.60 -1.41 -9.22
C ALA A 267 -3.76 -2.42 -8.06
N PRO A 268 -4.01 -3.72 -8.34
CA PRO A 268 -4.13 -4.31 -9.67
C PRO A 268 -5.56 -4.26 -10.23
N PHE A 269 -6.51 -3.65 -9.54
CA PHE A 269 -7.94 -3.75 -9.88
C PHE A 269 -8.32 -2.93 -11.11
N VAL A 270 -7.90 -1.67 -11.15
CA VAL A 270 -8.29 -0.72 -12.21
C VAL A 270 -7.07 -0.25 -12.99
N ALA A 271 -6.04 0.23 -12.28
CA ALA A 271 -4.81 0.66 -12.92
C ALA A 271 -3.87 -0.53 -13.16
N GLN A 272 -3.05 -0.42 -14.21
CA GLN A 272 -1.98 -1.41 -14.44
C GLN A 272 -0.96 -1.38 -13.29
N PRO A 273 -0.61 -2.54 -12.70
CA PRO A 273 0.48 -2.66 -11.73
C PRO A 273 1.83 -2.21 -12.31
N ARG A 274 2.61 -1.50 -11.50
CA ARG A 274 3.92 -0.95 -11.87
C ARG A 274 5.06 -1.43 -10.98
N SER A 275 4.75 -1.87 -9.77
CA SER A 275 5.70 -2.50 -8.84
C SER A 275 5.06 -3.74 -8.23
N VAL A 276 5.90 -4.64 -7.71
CA VAL A 276 5.46 -5.75 -6.86
C VAL A 276 4.60 -5.26 -5.70
N CYS A 277 4.88 -4.09 -5.13
CA CYS A 277 4.07 -3.49 -4.06
C CYS A 277 2.60 -3.26 -4.43
N ASP A 278 2.26 -3.11 -5.72
CA ASP A 278 0.86 -2.90 -6.16
C ASP A 278 0.01 -4.16 -5.97
N TRP A 279 0.64 -5.34 -6.02
CA TRP A 279 -0.04 -6.63 -5.83
C TRP A 279 -0.21 -7.01 -4.36
N ILE A 280 0.40 -6.25 -3.44
CA ILE A 280 0.39 -6.51 -2.01
C ILE A 280 -0.66 -5.64 -1.33
N ARG A 281 -1.51 -6.27 -0.53
CA ARG A 281 -2.52 -5.64 0.33
C ARG A 281 -2.15 -5.79 1.80
N SER A 282 -2.40 -4.74 2.56
CA SER A 282 -2.34 -4.80 4.02
C SER A 282 -3.63 -5.40 4.54
N ASP A 283 -3.49 -6.35 5.47
CA ASP A 283 -4.62 -6.89 6.19
C ASP A 283 -5.15 -5.84 7.16
N GLY A 284 -6.47 -5.74 7.24
CA GLY A 284 -7.14 -4.84 8.19
C GLY A 284 -7.10 -5.38 9.61
N ALA A 285 -7.47 -4.53 10.56
CA ALA A 285 -7.65 -4.88 11.95
C ALA A 285 -8.69 -6.01 12.12
N GLN A 286 -8.47 -6.81 13.15
CA GLN A 286 -9.21 -8.04 13.44
C GLN A 286 -9.82 -7.98 14.84
N VAL A 287 -10.73 -8.90 15.15
CA VAL A 287 -11.32 -9.00 16.50
C VAL A 287 -10.23 -9.24 17.57
N THR A 288 -9.16 -9.95 17.21
CA THR A 288 -7.99 -10.23 18.08
C THR A 288 -6.95 -9.12 18.06
N ARG A 289 -7.02 -8.21 17.09
CA ARG A 289 -6.10 -7.08 16.90
C ARG A 289 -6.90 -5.87 16.42
N PRO A 290 -7.61 -5.16 17.33
CA PRO A 290 -8.50 -4.07 16.95
C PRO A 290 -7.71 -2.93 16.31
N SER A 291 -8.40 -2.13 15.49
CA SER A 291 -7.81 -0.95 14.87
C SER A 291 -7.50 0.08 15.93
N ILE A 292 -6.38 0.76 15.78
CA ILE A 292 -5.97 1.89 16.61
C ILE A 292 -6.38 3.15 15.87
N ASP A 293 -7.06 4.09 16.54
CA ASP A 293 -7.39 5.38 15.93
C ASP A 293 -6.15 6.30 16.00
N PRO A 294 -5.43 6.53 14.87
CA PRO A 294 -4.19 7.28 14.89
C PRO A 294 -4.39 8.77 15.20
N TYR A 295 -5.63 9.26 15.22
CA TYR A 295 -5.95 10.63 15.65
C TYR A 295 -6.16 10.74 17.16
N ARG A 296 -6.50 9.64 17.83
CA ARG A 296 -6.79 9.61 19.29
C ARG A 296 -5.71 8.89 20.09
N GLU A 297 -5.01 7.97 19.47
CA GLU A 297 -4.02 7.09 20.09
C GLU A 297 -2.66 7.31 19.44
N GLU A 298 -1.60 7.22 20.25
CA GLU A 298 -0.23 7.37 19.74
C GLU A 298 0.25 6.10 19.04
N ILE A 299 0.77 6.28 17.83
CA ILE A 299 1.52 5.26 17.09
C ILE A 299 2.97 5.72 16.99
N GLU A 300 3.87 4.91 17.54
CA GLU A 300 5.31 5.16 17.51
C GLU A 300 5.84 4.95 16.08
N THR A 301 6.35 6.04 15.48
CA THR A 301 6.98 5.98 14.16
C THR A 301 8.50 6.01 14.20
N SER A 302 9.12 6.23 15.36
CA SER A 302 10.57 6.33 15.46
C SER A 302 11.27 5.06 14.95
N THR A 303 12.42 5.27 14.33
CA THR A 303 13.30 4.19 13.87
C THR A 303 14.69 4.40 14.44
N TYR A 304 15.24 3.36 15.03
CA TYR A 304 16.58 3.34 15.61
C TYR A 304 17.51 2.53 14.70
N LEU A 305 18.58 3.17 14.24
CA LEU A 305 19.62 2.59 13.40
C LEU A 305 20.95 2.54 14.17
N ALA A 306 21.88 1.74 13.65
CA ALA A 306 23.22 1.54 14.21
C ALA A 306 23.20 1.23 15.72
N ASN A 307 22.43 0.22 16.13
CA ASN A 307 22.23 -0.16 17.54
C ASN A 307 21.65 0.96 18.44
N GLY A 308 20.97 1.95 17.87
CA GLY A 308 20.30 3.02 18.61
C GLY A 308 21.05 4.35 18.62
N ASP A 309 22.27 4.40 18.07
CA ASP A 309 23.09 5.62 18.02
C ASP A 309 22.52 6.68 17.06
N ILE A 310 21.71 6.24 16.10
CA ILE A 310 21.00 7.11 15.16
C ILE A 310 19.50 6.89 15.35
N ARG A 311 18.78 7.97 15.67
CA ARG A 311 17.32 7.97 15.81
C ARG A 311 16.70 8.80 14.69
N LEU A 312 15.77 8.19 13.96
CA LEU A 312 14.86 8.86 13.04
C LEU A 312 13.52 9.11 13.72
N SER A 313 12.91 10.27 13.45
CA SER A 313 11.56 10.59 13.94
C SER A 313 10.47 9.73 13.29
N ASN A 314 10.72 9.27 12.07
CA ASN A 314 9.86 8.38 11.29
C ASN A 314 10.73 7.45 10.42
N PRO A 315 10.18 6.39 9.78
CA PRO A 315 10.99 5.43 9.01
C PRO A 315 11.33 5.95 7.60
N ILE A 316 11.26 7.26 7.38
CA ILE A 316 11.56 7.91 6.10
C ILE A 316 12.93 8.57 6.23
N TYR A 317 13.71 8.53 5.18
CA TYR A 317 14.85 9.41 5.03
C TYR A 317 14.89 10.02 3.63
N LEU A 318 15.70 11.05 3.44
CA LEU A 318 15.89 11.67 2.14
C LEU A 318 17.00 10.90 1.41
N GLY A 319 16.60 10.20 0.35
CA GLY A 319 17.48 9.33 -0.42
C GLY A 319 18.43 10.11 -1.32
N ARG A 320 19.32 9.38 -1.98
CA ARG A 320 20.30 9.93 -2.91
C ARG A 320 19.64 10.71 -4.05
N LEU A 321 20.14 11.92 -4.32
CA LEU A 321 19.75 12.76 -5.46
C LEU A 321 20.88 12.85 -6.48
N ASN A 322 20.53 12.95 -7.76
CA ASN A 322 21.48 13.27 -8.84
C ASN A 322 21.54 14.77 -9.11
N GLU A 323 20.56 15.51 -8.59
CA GLU A 323 20.40 16.94 -8.70
C GLU A 323 21.43 17.65 -7.81
N GLU A 324 22.04 18.71 -8.34
CA GLU A 324 23.02 19.54 -7.62
C GLU A 324 22.45 20.92 -7.28
N GLY A 325 23.16 21.68 -6.43
CA GLY A 325 22.84 23.06 -6.10
C GLY A 325 21.98 23.21 -4.84
N SER A 326 21.20 24.30 -4.78
CA SER A 326 20.43 24.70 -3.59
C SER A 326 19.44 23.64 -3.08
N ILE A 327 19.02 22.71 -3.94
CA ILE A 327 18.12 21.62 -3.54
C ILE A 327 18.75 20.67 -2.51
N GLN A 328 20.05 20.39 -2.63
CA GLN A 328 20.75 19.52 -1.68
C GLN A 328 20.83 20.18 -0.29
N ASN A 329 21.01 21.50 -0.25
CA ASN A 329 21.00 22.28 0.99
C ASN A 329 19.63 22.21 1.67
N ILE A 330 18.55 22.39 0.89
CA ILE A 330 17.18 22.28 1.40
C ILE A 330 16.93 20.88 1.99
N PHE A 331 17.33 19.82 1.28
CA PHE A 331 17.17 18.45 1.78
C PHE A 331 17.96 18.22 3.08
N SER A 332 19.20 18.70 3.15
CA SER A 332 20.01 18.64 4.37
C SER A 332 19.35 19.39 5.53
N GLU A 333 18.90 20.63 5.32
CA GLU A 333 18.24 21.43 6.35
C GLU A 333 16.94 20.78 6.86
N VAL A 334 16.10 20.27 5.95
CA VAL A 334 14.84 19.59 6.32
C VAL A 334 15.12 18.28 7.04
N SER A 335 16.09 17.47 6.58
CA SER A 335 16.45 16.23 7.28
C SER A 335 16.91 16.52 8.72
N SER A 336 17.72 17.56 8.89
CA SER A 336 18.18 18.05 10.18
C SER A 336 17.03 18.54 11.06
N SER A 337 16.12 19.38 10.54
CA SER A 337 15.02 19.97 11.31
C SER A 337 13.98 18.94 11.74
N MET A 338 13.75 17.92 10.91
CA MET A 338 12.76 16.88 11.15
C MET A 338 13.32 15.61 11.82
N GLY A 339 14.63 15.59 12.13
CA GLY A 339 15.28 14.44 12.74
C GLY A 339 15.28 13.20 11.85
N LEU A 340 15.61 13.38 10.58
CA LEU A 340 15.75 12.34 9.57
C LEU A 340 17.20 12.25 9.08
N LEU A 341 17.47 11.26 8.23
CA LEU A 341 18.73 11.17 7.50
C LEU A 341 18.62 11.80 6.10
N TYR A 342 19.72 12.31 5.58
CA TYR A 342 19.89 12.65 4.18
C TYR A 342 21.15 11.99 3.60
N ASN A 343 20.97 11.19 2.56
CA ASN A 343 22.05 10.53 1.84
C ASN A 343 22.57 11.45 0.72
N SER A 344 23.58 12.25 1.04
CA SER A 344 24.17 13.21 0.12
C SER A 344 25.27 12.56 -0.74
N GLN A 345 25.41 13.01 -1.99
CA GLN A 345 26.53 12.58 -2.87
C GLN A 345 27.82 13.37 -2.61
N LYS A 346 27.72 14.57 -2.01
CA LYS A 346 28.85 15.47 -1.73
C LYS A 346 28.76 16.01 -0.31
N LEU A 347 29.88 16.43 0.25
CA LEU A 347 29.84 17.19 1.49
C LEU A 347 29.15 18.53 1.21
N ILE A 348 28.11 18.84 2.00
CA ILE A 348 27.41 20.12 1.92
C ILE A 348 28.21 21.16 2.71
N ASP A 349 28.38 22.34 2.12
CA ASP A 349 29.32 23.36 2.55
C ASP A 349 29.10 23.78 4.03
N ALA A 350 30.13 23.57 4.85
CA ALA A 350 30.10 23.62 6.32
C ALA A 350 29.99 25.06 6.89
N SER A 351 29.97 26.09 6.04
CA SER A 351 29.91 27.50 6.46
C SER A 351 28.53 27.95 6.97
N LYS A 352 27.47 27.14 6.82
CA LYS A 352 26.09 27.49 7.23
C LYS A 352 25.38 26.47 8.12
N THR A 353 25.92 25.26 8.29
CA THR A 353 25.33 24.22 9.12
C THR A 353 26.43 23.52 9.88
N SER A 354 26.36 23.51 11.22
CA SER A 354 27.14 22.58 12.03
C SER A 354 26.89 21.18 11.49
N LEU A 355 27.93 20.50 10.99
CA LEU A 355 27.83 19.18 10.38
C LEU A 355 27.02 18.25 11.30
N ASN A 356 25.80 17.95 10.86
CA ASN A 356 24.79 17.30 11.69
C ASN A 356 24.94 15.77 11.54
N SER A 357 24.70 15.04 12.63
CA SER A 357 24.54 13.57 12.64
C SER A 357 23.47 13.02 11.68
N SER A 358 22.69 13.92 11.07
CA SER A 358 21.63 13.64 10.09
C SER A 358 22.13 13.37 8.67
N LEU A 359 23.43 13.49 8.39
CA LEU A 359 24.01 13.26 7.06
C LEU A 359 24.62 11.86 6.92
N LEU A 360 24.31 11.19 5.80
CA LEU A 360 25.16 10.14 5.25
C LEU A 360 25.92 10.71 4.04
N ILE A 361 27.24 10.54 4.05
CA ILE A 361 28.12 11.00 2.97
C ILE A 361 28.98 9.85 2.46
N PRO A 362 29.50 9.90 1.21
CA PRO A 362 30.43 8.91 0.72
C PRO A 362 31.73 8.93 1.52
N TYR A 363 32.36 7.77 1.70
CA TYR A 363 33.62 7.69 2.45
C TYR A 363 34.75 8.53 1.80
N SER A 364 34.73 8.71 0.48
CA SER A 364 35.70 9.55 -0.25
C SER A 364 35.61 11.00 0.20
N GLU A 365 34.39 11.52 0.31
CA GLU A 365 34.13 12.83 0.90
C GLU A 365 34.55 12.85 2.37
N PHE A 366 34.30 11.77 3.13
CA PHE A 366 34.68 11.61 4.54
C PHE A 366 36.19 11.69 4.83
N LEU A 367 37.06 11.33 3.90
CA LEU A 367 38.51 11.42 4.14
C LEU A 367 39.11 12.80 3.81
N ASN A 368 38.46 13.60 2.96
CA ASN A 368 39.07 14.78 2.34
C ASN A 368 38.84 16.14 3.05
N ASN A 369 38.10 16.19 4.16
CA ASN A 369 37.61 17.43 4.80
C ASN A 369 37.58 17.29 6.33
N ASP A 370 37.51 18.39 7.08
CA ASP A 370 37.31 18.42 8.55
C ASP A 370 35.83 18.18 8.91
N LYS A 371 35.56 17.23 9.82
CA LYS A 371 34.27 16.51 9.89
C LYS A 371 33.72 16.24 11.28
N SER A 372 33.96 17.15 12.22
CA SER A 372 33.28 17.10 13.52
C SER A 372 31.75 17.00 13.35
N GLY A 373 31.15 15.89 13.77
CA GLY A 373 29.69 15.71 13.83
C GLY A 373 29.06 14.73 12.82
N VAL A 374 29.78 14.28 11.79
CA VAL A 374 29.30 13.22 10.89
C VAL A 374 29.41 11.86 11.60
N LYS A 375 28.27 11.17 11.77
CA LYS A 375 28.22 9.85 12.45
C LYS A 375 28.10 8.66 11.50
N CYS A 376 27.74 8.87 10.24
CA CYS A 376 27.42 7.79 9.32
C CYS A 376 28.00 8.06 7.93
N ILE A 377 28.62 7.04 7.32
CA ILE A 377 29.23 7.12 6.00
C ILE A 377 28.75 5.98 5.10
N THR A 378 28.79 6.21 3.80
CA THR A 378 28.43 5.23 2.77
C THR A 378 29.64 4.74 2.01
N VAL A 379 29.67 3.43 1.75
CA VAL A 379 30.67 2.76 0.91
C VAL A 379 29.92 1.97 -0.15
N ASP A 380 30.20 2.20 -1.42
CA ASP A 380 29.57 1.43 -2.49
C ASP A 380 30.14 -0.01 -2.54
N TYR A 381 29.33 -0.97 -3.00
CA TYR A 381 29.68 -2.40 -3.02
C TYR A 381 30.96 -2.73 -3.82
N ASN A 382 31.40 -1.88 -4.74
CA ASN A 382 32.65 -2.09 -5.48
C ASN A 382 33.90 -1.71 -4.66
N GLU A 383 33.72 -1.10 -3.49
CA GLU A 383 34.79 -0.52 -2.69
C GLU A 383 34.84 -1.09 -1.26
N ILE A 384 34.24 -2.28 -1.06
CA ILE A 384 34.14 -2.97 0.23
C ILE A 384 35.53 -3.20 0.88
N ASP A 385 36.59 -3.35 0.09
CA ASP A 385 37.96 -3.51 0.62
C ASP A 385 38.47 -2.28 1.37
N LYS A 386 37.83 -1.13 1.19
CA LYS A 386 38.17 0.12 1.91
C LYS A 386 37.58 0.17 3.33
N ILE A 387 36.65 -0.72 3.68
CA ILE A 387 36.00 -0.75 5.00
C ILE A 387 37.02 -0.93 6.14
N GLU A 388 38.06 -1.75 5.93
CA GLU A 388 39.10 -1.98 6.96
C GLU A 388 39.80 -0.68 7.37
N LYS A 389 40.09 0.20 6.41
CA LYS A 389 40.72 1.51 6.67
C LYS A 389 39.80 2.47 7.43
N LEU A 390 38.49 2.25 7.35
CA LEU A 390 37.49 3.09 7.99
C LEU A 390 37.22 2.67 9.44
N SER A 391 37.68 1.48 9.85
CA SER A 391 37.48 0.95 11.20
C SER A 391 38.19 1.73 12.31
N GLU A 392 39.16 2.59 11.95
CA GLU A 392 39.89 3.46 12.88
C GLU A 392 39.09 4.71 13.28
N TYR A 393 38.02 5.02 12.56
CA TYR A 393 37.19 6.19 12.81
C TYR A 393 35.92 5.81 13.59
N ASP A 394 35.49 6.68 14.50
CA ASP A 394 34.25 6.52 15.26
C ASP A 394 33.02 6.90 14.40
N VAL A 395 32.75 6.10 13.38
CA VAL A 395 31.66 6.30 12.42
C VAL A 395 30.94 4.99 12.11
N HIS A 396 29.64 5.08 11.84
CA HIS A 396 28.85 3.98 11.33
C HIS A 396 29.03 3.83 9.83
N ILE A 397 29.22 2.59 9.37
CA ILE A 397 29.46 2.29 7.96
C ILE A 397 28.22 1.63 7.37
N MET A 398 27.66 2.25 6.33
CA MET A 398 26.55 1.73 5.53
C MET A 398 27.07 1.30 4.16
N VAL A 399 26.90 0.04 3.78
CA VAL A 399 27.35 -0.45 2.46
C VAL A 399 26.20 -0.40 1.47
N ARG A 400 26.39 0.31 0.35
CA ARG A 400 25.37 0.51 -0.67
C ARG A 400 25.50 -0.54 -1.78
N PHE A 401 24.39 -1.20 -2.11
CA PHE A 401 24.29 -2.20 -3.16
C PHE A 401 23.19 -1.85 -4.16
N PRO A 402 23.35 -2.24 -5.45
CA PRO A 402 22.27 -2.16 -6.42
C PRO A 402 21.22 -3.23 -6.14
N SER A 403 19.97 -3.00 -6.56
CA SER A 403 18.90 -4.00 -6.46
C SER A 403 19.00 -5.05 -7.59
N ASN A 404 19.68 -6.17 -7.35
CA ASN A 404 19.81 -7.29 -8.32
C ASN A 404 20.10 -8.64 -7.62
N GLU A 405 20.09 -9.73 -8.39
CA GLU A 405 20.34 -11.09 -7.86
C GLU A 405 21.76 -11.29 -7.31
N GLN A 406 22.75 -10.59 -7.87
CA GLN A 406 24.13 -10.70 -7.43
C GLN A 406 24.34 -10.09 -6.04
N THR A 407 23.63 -8.99 -5.75
CA THR A 407 23.60 -8.36 -4.43
C THR A 407 23.18 -9.36 -3.36
N ILE A 408 22.07 -10.06 -3.55
CA ILE A 408 21.54 -11.04 -2.58
C ILE A 408 22.59 -12.10 -2.24
N LYS A 409 23.31 -12.61 -3.24
CA LYS A 409 24.39 -13.61 -3.05
C LYS A 409 25.59 -13.04 -2.30
N SER A 410 25.89 -11.75 -2.50
CA SER A 410 27.10 -11.11 -2.00
C SER A 410 26.96 -10.64 -0.53
N ILE A 411 25.74 -10.41 -0.03
CA ILE A 411 25.52 -9.91 1.35
C ILE A 411 26.20 -10.77 2.41
N SER A 412 26.14 -12.09 2.28
CA SER A 412 26.76 -13.01 3.26
C SER A 412 28.27 -12.76 3.45
N SER A 413 28.98 -12.36 2.40
CA SER A 413 30.43 -12.15 2.43
C SER A 413 30.87 -10.89 3.17
N ILE A 414 29.97 -9.93 3.41
CA ILE A 414 30.28 -8.65 4.04
C ILE A 414 29.81 -8.54 5.48
N ILE A 415 29.00 -9.49 5.96
CA ILE A 415 28.41 -9.45 7.31
C ILE A 415 29.49 -9.44 8.40
N ASP A 416 30.62 -10.13 8.19
CA ASP A 416 31.74 -10.15 9.13
C ASP A 416 32.60 -8.88 9.08
N LYS A 417 32.42 -8.02 8.07
CA LYS A 417 33.05 -6.70 8.02
C LYS A 417 32.28 -5.79 8.99
N ASN A 418 32.98 -4.96 9.77
CA ASN A 418 32.42 -4.14 10.84
C ASN A 418 31.49 -3.02 10.33
N ILE A 419 30.32 -3.39 9.79
CA ILE A 419 29.33 -2.51 9.18
C ILE A 419 28.12 -2.34 10.10
N SER A 420 27.51 -1.16 10.03
CA SER A 420 26.28 -0.84 10.77
C SER A 420 25.02 -1.14 9.97
N GLY A 421 25.12 -1.21 8.63
CA GLY A 421 23.97 -1.50 7.80
C GLY A 421 24.26 -1.60 6.30
N ILE A 422 23.22 -1.92 5.56
CA ILE A 422 23.18 -2.11 4.11
C ILE A 422 22.14 -1.16 3.54
N ILE A 423 22.45 -0.49 2.43
CA ILE A 423 21.51 0.32 1.66
C ILE A 423 21.28 -0.37 0.31
N ILE A 424 20.04 -0.75 0.00
CA ILE A 424 19.66 -1.21 -1.34
C ILE A 424 19.17 -0.01 -2.14
N ASP A 425 19.95 0.43 -3.12
CA ASP A 425 19.63 1.58 -3.97
C ASP A 425 19.19 1.10 -5.36
N TRP A 426 17.95 1.41 -5.73
CA TRP A 426 17.41 1.13 -7.07
C TRP A 426 18.16 1.88 -8.18
N ASP A 427 18.67 3.07 -7.90
CA ASP A 427 19.28 3.95 -8.89
C ASP A 427 20.81 3.73 -9.05
N LEU A 428 21.42 2.79 -8.32
CA LEU A 428 22.87 2.59 -8.34
C LEU A 428 23.39 2.00 -9.66
N ASP A 429 22.86 0.83 -10.08
CA ASP A 429 23.22 0.18 -11.35
C ASP A 429 21.97 -0.25 -12.13
N LYS A 430 21.56 0.60 -13.08
CA LYS A 430 20.40 0.34 -13.96
C LYS A 430 20.84 -0.49 -15.18
N ASN A 431 20.95 -1.81 -14.97
CA ASN A 431 21.20 -2.78 -16.05
C ASN A 431 19.92 -3.59 -16.34
N ASN A 432 19.95 -4.46 -17.36
CA ASN A 432 18.81 -5.33 -17.67
C ASN A 432 18.47 -6.33 -16.54
N ASP A 433 19.37 -6.54 -15.57
CA ASP A 433 19.22 -7.50 -14.47
C ASP A 433 18.67 -6.88 -13.16
N THR A 434 18.16 -5.64 -13.21
CA THR A 434 17.60 -4.98 -12.01
C THR A 434 16.35 -5.72 -11.50
N LEU A 435 16.33 -6.00 -10.20
CA LEU A 435 15.25 -6.69 -9.50
C LEU A 435 14.38 -5.68 -8.71
N ASP A 436 13.06 -5.87 -8.67
CA ASP A 436 12.14 -5.01 -7.89
C ASP A 436 12.60 -4.89 -6.42
N LEU A 437 12.55 -3.66 -5.89
CA LEU A 437 13.00 -3.33 -4.54
C LEU A 437 12.34 -4.23 -3.47
N ALA A 438 11.05 -4.55 -3.59
CA ALA A 438 10.35 -5.37 -2.63
C ALA A 438 10.95 -6.79 -2.53
N ILE A 439 11.34 -7.37 -3.67
CA ILE A 439 11.94 -8.69 -3.74
C ILE A 439 13.34 -8.65 -3.13
N CYS A 440 14.19 -7.71 -3.57
CA CYS A 440 15.55 -7.58 -3.05
C CYS A 440 15.55 -7.32 -1.54
N THR A 441 14.67 -6.44 -1.06
CA THR A 441 14.52 -6.13 0.38
C THR A 441 14.18 -7.37 1.19
N SER A 442 13.18 -8.15 0.75
CA SER A 442 12.75 -9.35 1.48
C SER A 442 13.84 -10.42 1.51
N GLU A 443 14.52 -10.63 0.38
CA GLU A 443 15.59 -11.63 0.26
C GLU A 443 16.83 -11.24 1.08
N VAL A 444 17.21 -9.96 1.09
CA VAL A 444 18.33 -9.48 1.92
C VAL A 444 17.98 -9.58 3.41
N ASP A 445 16.76 -9.21 3.82
CA ASP A 445 16.30 -9.43 5.21
C ASP A 445 16.33 -10.91 5.59
N ASN A 446 15.95 -11.82 4.68
CA ASN A 446 16.06 -13.27 4.88
C ASN A 446 17.51 -13.71 5.07
N VAL A 447 18.45 -13.22 4.25
CA VAL A 447 19.87 -13.54 4.39
C VAL A 447 20.38 -13.06 5.77
N LEU A 448 20.05 -11.83 6.17
CA LEU A 448 20.47 -11.26 7.46
C LEU A 448 19.88 -12.02 8.67
N ARG A 449 18.64 -12.50 8.59
CA ARG A 449 18.01 -13.29 9.66
C ARG A 449 18.59 -14.69 9.80
N ASN A 450 19.04 -15.27 8.69
CA ASN A 450 19.59 -16.63 8.65
C ASN A 450 21.12 -16.69 8.77
N THR A 451 21.80 -15.55 8.82
CA THR A 451 23.26 -15.50 8.98
C THR A 451 23.63 -15.27 10.46
N PRO A 452 24.36 -16.19 11.10
CA PRO A 452 24.93 -15.95 12.43
C PRO A 452 25.93 -14.80 12.40
N PHE A 453 25.95 -13.98 13.44
CA PHE A 453 26.92 -12.90 13.62
C PHE A 453 27.33 -12.80 15.09
N LYS A 454 28.58 -13.20 15.38
CA LYS A 454 29.11 -13.28 16.75
C LYS A 454 28.17 -14.11 17.65
N THR A 455 27.56 -13.50 18.67
CA THR A 455 26.64 -14.14 19.63
C THR A 455 25.16 -13.91 19.29
N SER A 456 24.82 -13.32 18.16
CA SER A 456 23.46 -13.04 17.71
C SER A 456 23.28 -13.40 16.23
N ILE A 457 22.14 -13.01 15.63
CA ILE A 457 21.96 -13.02 14.18
C ILE A 457 22.38 -11.68 13.58
N ALA A 458 22.81 -11.67 12.32
CA ALA A 458 23.28 -10.46 11.64
C ALA A 458 22.22 -9.36 11.64
N ARG A 459 20.94 -9.71 11.43
CA ARG A 459 19.82 -8.76 11.40
C ARG A 459 19.65 -7.91 12.66
N ASN A 460 20.10 -8.40 13.82
CA ASN A 460 20.04 -7.66 15.09
C ASN A 460 21.09 -6.55 15.19
N LYS A 461 22.13 -6.60 14.34
CA LYS A 461 23.29 -5.70 14.38
C LYS A 461 23.43 -4.87 13.11
N ILE A 462 22.96 -5.40 11.99
CA ILE A 462 23.06 -4.79 10.66
C ILE A 462 21.66 -4.31 10.26
N ASN A 463 21.52 -3.01 10.08
CA ASN A 463 20.29 -2.41 9.58
C ASN A 463 20.17 -2.55 8.06
N LEU A 464 18.94 -2.59 7.56
CA LEU A 464 18.60 -2.63 6.14
C LEU A 464 17.84 -1.38 5.74
N LEU A 465 18.45 -0.54 4.92
CA LEU A 465 17.85 0.64 4.32
C LEU A 465 17.57 0.38 2.85
N VAL A 466 16.54 1.05 2.31
CA VAL A 466 16.17 0.93 0.90
C VAL A 466 15.94 2.32 0.34
N GLU A 467 16.38 2.60 -0.88
CA GLU A 467 16.16 3.91 -1.52
C GLU A 467 16.01 3.81 -3.03
N GLY A 468 15.54 4.92 -3.59
CA GLY A 468 15.63 5.20 -5.01
C GLY A 468 14.33 5.73 -5.61
N SER A 469 14.37 5.97 -6.91
CA SER A 469 13.34 6.67 -7.69
C SER A 469 12.00 5.94 -7.80
N ARG A 470 11.92 4.68 -7.35
CA ARG A 470 10.72 3.83 -7.44
C ARG A 470 9.89 3.77 -6.15
N ILE A 471 10.34 4.38 -5.06
CA ILE A 471 9.57 4.47 -3.81
C ILE A 471 8.59 5.65 -3.93
N ARG A 472 7.28 5.36 -4.05
CA ARG A 472 6.30 6.38 -4.47
C ARG A 472 5.71 7.20 -3.33
N GLY A 473 5.50 6.60 -2.17
CA GLY A 473 4.82 7.24 -1.04
C GLY A 473 4.62 6.28 0.13
N ALA A 474 3.72 6.64 1.04
CA ALA A 474 3.55 5.96 2.32
C ALA A 474 3.23 4.46 2.20
N ALA A 475 2.43 4.07 1.20
CA ALA A 475 2.08 2.67 0.97
C ALA A 475 3.29 1.80 0.61
N ASP A 476 4.17 2.27 -0.27
CA ASP A 476 5.40 1.54 -0.63
C ASP A 476 6.34 1.46 0.57
N ILE A 477 6.50 2.56 1.29
CA ILE A 477 7.35 2.63 2.51
C ILE A 477 6.86 1.63 3.55
N PHE A 478 5.55 1.63 3.86
CA PHE A 478 4.94 0.71 4.82
C PHE A 478 5.15 -0.76 4.44
N LYS A 479 4.99 -1.09 3.14
CA LYS A 479 5.20 -2.45 2.62
C LYS A 479 6.68 -2.85 2.68
N LEU A 480 7.60 -1.98 2.27
CA LEU A 480 9.03 -2.24 2.33
C LEU A 480 9.52 -2.47 3.76
N ILE A 481 9.00 -1.70 4.73
CA ILE A 481 9.31 -1.91 6.14
C ILE A 481 8.84 -3.28 6.62
N GLY A 482 7.59 -3.62 6.31
CA GLY A 482 7.07 -4.94 6.70
C GLY A 482 7.68 -6.11 5.92
N LEU A 483 8.36 -5.86 4.79
CA LEU A 483 9.20 -6.85 4.09
C LEU A 483 10.60 -7.01 4.70
N GLY A 484 11.07 -6.01 5.46
CA GLY A 484 12.31 -6.11 6.25
C GLY A 484 13.17 -4.85 6.33
N ALA A 485 12.84 -3.77 5.62
CA ALA A 485 13.60 -2.52 5.68
C ALA A 485 13.38 -1.78 7.01
N ASP A 486 14.44 -1.29 7.64
CA ASP A 486 14.34 -0.44 8.82
C ASP A 486 13.84 0.97 8.45
N ALA A 487 14.30 1.54 7.33
CA ALA A 487 13.82 2.81 6.80
C ALA A 487 13.92 2.88 5.27
N ALA A 488 13.11 3.76 4.68
CA ALA A 488 13.00 3.93 3.24
C ALA A 488 13.32 5.38 2.80
N GLY A 489 14.21 5.50 1.82
CA GLY A 489 14.73 6.74 1.28
C GLY A 489 13.90 7.23 0.10
N ILE A 490 13.23 8.38 0.25
CA ILE A 490 12.52 9.01 -0.86
C ILE A 490 13.45 9.97 -1.61
N SER A 491 13.55 9.79 -2.93
CA SER A 491 14.31 10.68 -3.83
C SER A 491 13.36 11.37 -4.82
N LYS A 492 12.97 10.68 -5.89
CA LYS A 492 12.11 11.23 -6.94
C LYS A 492 10.75 11.69 -6.41
N ALA A 493 10.16 10.97 -5.45
CA ALA A 493 8.91 11.36 -4.81
C ALA A 493 9.00 12.75 -4.15
N ALA A 494 10.10 13.01 -3.44
CA ALA A 494 10.35 14.29 -2.77
C ALA A 494 10.54 15.42 -3.79
N LEU A 495 11.23 15.17 -4.90
CA LEU A 495 11.36 16.16 -5.98
C LEU A 495 10.01 16.47 -6.67
N LEU A 496 9.19 15.44 -6.90
CA LEU A 496 7.88 15.62 -7.52
C LEU A 496 6.91 16.37 -6.60
N SER A 497 6.96 16.12 -5.29
CA SER A 497 6.08 16.78 -4.31
C SER A 497 6.33 18.29 -4.24
N ILE A 498 7.59 18.73 -4.33
CA ILE A 498 7.96 20.16 -4.35
C ILE A 498 7.82 20.81 -5.73
N ASN A 499 7.39 20.05 -6.74
CA ASN A 499 7.27 20.49 -8.14
C ASN A 499 8.61 20.91 -8.77
N TYR A 500 9.68 20.17 -8.46
CA TYR A 500 10.99 20.38 -9.04
C TYR A 500 10.99 20.03 -10.54
N ASP A 501 11.54 20.92 -11.37
CA ASP A 501 11.69 20.74 -12.81
C ASP A 501 13.16 21.00 -13.21
N PRO A 502 13.92 19.97 -13.61
CA PRO A 502 15.32 20.11 -13.98
C PRO A 502 15.55 21.09 -15.14
N LYS A 503 14.61 21.22 -16.08
CA LYS A 503 14.75 22.09 -17.25
C LYS A 503 14.61 23.57 -16.89
N LYS A 504 13.74 23.87 -15.93
CA LYS A 504 13.63 25.23 -15.36
C LYS A 504 14.87 25.57 -14.54
N PHE A 505 15.44 24.58 -13.85
CA PHE A 505 16.61 24.77 -13.00
C PHE A 505 17.94 24.95 -13.75
N ARG A 506 18.12 24.26 -14.90
CA ARG A 506 19.39 24.33 -15.66
C ARG A 506 19.56 25.61 -16.50
N ASN A 507 18.48 26.29 -16.86
CA ASN A 507 18.52 27.43 -17.78
C ASN A 507 18.56 28.80 -17.09
N ASP A 508 18.34 28.88 -15.78
CA ASP A 508 18.33 30.14 -15.06
C ASP A 508 19.70 30.38 -14.40
N SER A 509 20.45 31.35 -14.94
CA SER A 509 21.46 32.12 -14.19
C SER A 509 20.82 33.02 -13.11
N ASN A 510 19.62 32.65 -12.65
CA ASN A 510 18.73 33.39 -11.77
C ASN A 510 18.19 32.40 -10.71
N GLU A 511 18.94 32.23 -9.62
CA GLU A 511 18.38 31.70 -8.35
C GLU A 511 17.18 32.54 -7.85
N SER A 512 16.86 33.67 -8.49
CA SER A 512 15.86 34.67 -8.08
C SER A 512 14.38 34.27 -8.27
N ASN A 513 14.07 33.24 -9.06
CA ASN A 513 12.68 32.75 -9.24
C ASN A 513 12.34 31.52 -8.39
N PHE A 514 13.29 30.98 -7.64
CA PHE A 514 13.09 29.80 -6.81
C PHE A 514 12.99 30.19 -5.34
N ASP A 515 11.77 30.13 -4.82
CA ASP A 515 11.50 30.36 -3.40
C ASP A 515 11.98 29.15 -2.59
N GLN A 516 13.21 29.24 -2.07
CA GLN A 516 13.84 28.19 -1.28
C GLN A 516 13.06 27.91 0.01
N ASP A 517 12.53 28.95 0.65
CA ASP A 517 11.77 28.82 1.90
C ASP A 517 10.46 28.07 1.65
N LYS A 518 9.72 28.44 0.60
CA LYS A 518 8.51 27.72 0.21
C LYS A 518 8.78 26.28 -0.23
N THR A 519 9.93 26.03 -0.85
CA THR A 519 10.33 24.66 -1.22
C THR A 519 10.65 23.83 0.03
N ARG A 520 11.37 24.41 0.99
CA ARG A 520 11.63 23.81 2.30
C ARG A 520 10.33 23.43 2.99
N GLU A 521 9.39 24.38 3.08
CA GLU A 521 8.07 24.19 3.69
C GLU A 521 7.28 23.05 3.02
N LYS A 522 7.27 23.00 1.68
CA LYS A 522 6.61 21.92 0.93
C LYS A 522 7.22 20.55 1.21
N LEU A 523 8.54 20.47 1.35
CA LEU A 523 9.21 19.21 1.67
C LEU A 523 8.89 18.76 3.09
N GLU A 524 8.87 19.68 4.06
CA GLU A 524 8.45 19.41 5.44
C GLU A 524 7.01 18.89 5.49
N TYR A 525 6.08 19.54 4.77
CA TYR A 525 4.71 19.08 4.64
C TYR A 525 4.61 17.70 4.00
N THR A 526 5.42 17.41 2.98
CA THR A 526 5.44 16.08 2.37
C THR A 526 5.78 15.01 3.40
N ILE A 527 6.83 15.22 4.19
CA ILE A 527 7.27 14.28 5.22
C ILE A 527 6.20 14.11 6.31
N LEU A 528 5.62 15.20 6.81
CA LEU A 528 4.55 15.15 7.81
C LEU A 528 3.32 14.39 7.31
N ALA A 529 2.93 14.64 6.06
CA ALA A 529 1.78 13.97 5.45
C ALA A 529 2.03 12.47 5.24
N LEU A 530 3.21 12.10 4.74
CA LEU A 530 3.62 10.69 4.60
C LEU A 530 3.67 9.99 5.97
N GLN A 531 4.16 10.65 7.01
CA GLN A 531 4.15 10.11 8.37
C GLN A 531 2.70 9.85 8.86
N LYS A 532 1.76 10.75 8.59
CA LYS A 532 0.34 10.55 8.93
C LYS A 532 -0.29 9.40 8.15
N GLU A 533 0.02 9.27 6.87
CA GLU A 533 -0.43 8.15 6.04
C GLU A 533 0.11 6.79 6.54
N ILE A 534 1.38 6.75 6.96
CA ILE A 534 1.98 5.56 7.60
C ILE A 534 1.25 5.23 8.91
N LYS A 535 0.94 6.23 9.74
CA LYS A 535 0.16 6.03 10.98
C LYS A 535 -1.25 5.52 10.68
N LEU A 536 -1.90 6.01 9.62
CA LEU A 536 -3.20 5.50 9.18
C LEU A 536 -3.12 4.03 8.79
N LEU A 537 -2.13 3.63 7.99
CA LEU A 537 -1.91 2.23 7.64
C LEU A 537 -1.62 1.36 8.87
N ALA A 538 -0.78 1.84 9.79
CA ALA A 538 -0.48 1.15 11.03
C ALA A 538 -1.74 0.99 11.91
N GLY A 539 -2.53 2.05 12.08
CA GLY A 539 -3.76 2.03 12.85
C GLY A 539 -4.81 1.10 12.24
N ALA A 540 -4.96 1.12 10.90
CA ALA A 540 -5.81 0.20 10.17
C ALA A 540 -5.35 -1.26 10.30
N ALA A 541 -4.04 -1.50 10.41
CA ALA A 541 -3.48 -2.82 10.68
C ALA A 541 -3.51 -3.20 12.18
N GLY A 542 -3.88 -2.29 13.09
CA GLY A 542 -3.85 -2.52 14.54
C GLY A 542 -2.44 -2.60 15.13
N ILE A 543 -1.54 -1.75 14.65
CA ILE A 543 -0.11 -1.70 15.02
C ILE A 543 0.21 -0.40 15.74
N SER A 544 0.83 -0.50 16.91
CA SER A 544 1.20 0.64 17.76
C SER A 544 2.63 1.15 17.58
N SER A 545 3.53 0.37 16.96
CA SER A 545 4.94 0.76 16.73
C SER A 545 5.44 0.22 15.40
N ILE A 546 5.98 1.11 14.56
CA ILE A 546 6.52 0.74 13.25
C ILE A 546 7.71 -0.21 13.40
N GLN A 547 8.70 0.15 14.22
CA GLN A 547 9.91 -0.67 14.34
C GLN A 547 9.65 -2.01 15.05
N ASN A 548 8.81 -2.03 16.09
CA ASN A 548 8.64 -3.24 16.90
C ASN A 548 7.61 -4.22 16.33
N SER A 549 6.58 -3.71 15.64
CA SER A 549 5.42 -4.52 15.27
C SER A 549 5.20 -4.64 13.76
N LEU A 550 5.73 -3.70 12.94
CA LEU A 550 5.65 -3.77 11.47
C LEU A 550 6.91 -4.39 10.86
N LEU A 551 8.11 -4.04 11.33
CA LEU A 551 9.39 -4.43 10.73
C LEU A 551 9.51 -5.95 10.45
N GLY A 552 9.55 -6.32 9.17
CA GLY A 552 9.62 -7.74 8.75
C GLY A 552 8.37 -8.58 9.06
N ASN A 553 7.27 -7.98 9.51
CA ASN A 553 6.03 -8.68 9.83
C ASN A 553 5.19 -8.93 8.58
N ARG A 554 5.60 -9.94 7.81
CA ARG A 554 4.97 -10.33 6.53
C ARG A 554 3.57 -10.92 6.68
N GLU A 555 3.18 -11.35 7.88
CA GLU A 555 1.83 -11.88 8.16
C GLU A 555 0.74 -10.82 8.02
N LEU A 556 1.12 -9.53 8.03
CA LEU A 556 0.23 -8.40 7.77
C LEU A 556 -0.13 -8.23 6.30
N PHE A 557 0.51 -8.96 5.39
CA PHE A 557 0.36 -8.76 3.96
C PHE A 557 -0.22 -9.99 3.26
N ARG A 558 -1.00 -9.71 2.22
CA ARG A 558 -1.51 -10.72 1.30
C ARG A 558 -1.31 -10.27 -0.13
N SER A 559 -0.98 -11.20 -1.02
CA SER A 559 -0.91 -10.91 -2.45
C SER A 559 -2.23 -11.20 -3.15
N VAL A 560 -2.60 -10.37 -4.11
CA VAL A 560 -3.73 -10.61 -5.01
C VAL A 560 -3.18 -11.10 -6.34
N ASP A 561 -3.30 -12.38 -6.67
CA ASP A 561 -2.85 -12.98 -7.94
C ASP A 561 -1.40 -12.64 -8.37
N LEU A 562 -0.50 -12.49 -7.39
CA LEU A 562 0.93 -12.34 -7.64
C LEU A 562 1.55 -13.69 -7.98
N ASP A 563 2.50 -13.71 -8.91
CA ASP A 563 3.29 -14.90 -9.27
C ASP A 563 3.75 -15.66 -8.01
N PRO A 564 3.40 -16.95 -7.86
CA PRO A 564 3.75 -17.76 -6.71
C PRO A 564 5.26 -17.79 -6.41
N LEU A 565 6.13 -17.74 -7.42
CA LEU A 565 7.59 -17.69 -7.24
C LEU A 565 8.02 -16.37 -6.61
N ILE A 566 7.49 -15.25 -7.10
CA ILE A 566 7.76 -13.92 -6.52
C ILE A 566 7.25 -13.87 -5.08
N ARG A 567 6.01 -14.29 -4.89
CA ARG A 567 5.34 -14.30 -3.61
C ARG A 567 6.12 -15.13 -2.57
N LYS A 568 6.66 -16.29 -2.97
CA LYS A 568 7.51 -17.12 -2.11
C LYS A 568 8.77 -16.38 -1.67
N ARG A 569 9.44 -15.66 -2.57
CA ARG A 569 10.60 -14.81 -2.24
C ARG A 569 10.25 -13.69 -1.27
N LEU A 570 9.07 -13.09 -1.44
CA LEU A 570 8.57 -12.08 -0.51
C LEU A 570 8.23 -12.66 0.87
N GLY A 571 7.95 -13.96 0.97
CA GLY A 571 7.50 -14.61 2.20
C GLY A 571 6.10 -14.19 2.64
N ILE A 572 5.23 -13.84 1.70
CA ILE A 572 3.83 -13.46 1.94
C ILE A 572 2.87 -14.56 1.46
N LYS A 573 1.64 -14.60 1.99
CA LYS A 573 0.60 -15.55 1.57
C LYS A 573 -0.34 -14.95 0.53
N ALA A 574 -1.00 -15.78 -0.28
CA ALA A 574 -2.05 -15.32 -1.17
C ALA A 574 -3.28 -14.89 -0.37
N GLY A 575 -4.00 -13.87 -0.84
CA GLY A 575 -5.28 -13.49 -0.28
C GLY A 575 -6.30 -14.62 -0.46
N GLY A 576 -7.02 -14.96 0.61
CA GLY A 576 -7.96 -16.07 0.60
C GLY A 576 -7.32 -17.45 0.86
N ALA A 577 -5.99 -17.53 0.98
CA ALA A 577 -5.35 -18.75 1.48
C ALA A 577 -5.69 -18.94 2.98
N LEU A 578 -6.42 -20.01 3.28
CA LEU A 578 -6.95 -20.36 4.61
C LEU A 578 -5.96 -21.09 5.52
#